data_AF-A0AB37E8Y4-F1
#
_entry.id   AF-A0AB37E8Y4-F1
#
_cell.length_a   1.000
_cell.length_b   1.000
_cell.length_c   1.000
_cell.angle_alpha   90.00
_cell.angle_beta   90.00
_cell.angle_gamma   90.00
#
_symmetry.space_group_name_H-M   'P 1'
#
loop_
_entity.id
_entity.type
_entity.pdbx_description
1 polymer ?
#
loop_
_entity_poly.entity_id
_entity_poly.type
_entity_poly.pdbx_seq_one_letter_code
_entity_poly.pdbx_strand_id
1 'polypeptide(L)'
;MSDARQVRLAQGATLERQGRIPEAVVLYQSVVAERPELGDVWYDLGRLLRRMRRLDDALAAYDQALAQGARDPQEIHLNRAVILAEDLNRPDAAEAELKTALELAPAYAPAWLNLGNLHEDAGRRDEARQAYESVLAIDPGHGTALARLAGLQTATTPDDPLIGRLRSALAATPEGLEQADLGFALGRILDVAGDYDAAFDAMSPPTRRARPWLGPRASSMIPPRPRPLSIV
;
A
#
# COMPACT_ATOMS: atom_id res chain seq x y z
N MET A 1 36.68 3.95 22.52
CA MET A 1 36.24 2.99 21.49
C MET A 1 34.80 3.22 21.00
N SER A 2 33.86 3.72 21.82
CA SER A 2 32.49 4.05 21.36
C SER A 2 32.44 5.02 20.17
N ASP A 3 33.38 5.96 20.11
CA ASP A 3 33.42 7.04 19.12
C ASP A 3 33.63 6.53 17.68
N ALA A 4 34.58 5.62 17.47
CA ALA A 4 34.88 5.08 16.13
C ALA A 4 33.73 4.23 15.55
N ARG A 5 33.00 3.51 16.39
CA ARG A 5 31.79 2.78 16.00
C ARG A 5 30.67 3.74 15.60
N GLN A 6 30.44 4.77 16.40
CA GLN A 6 29.39 5.75 16.13
C GLN A 6 29.66 6.55 14.85
N VAL A 7 30.93 6.89 14.60
CA VAL A 7 31.36 7.48 13.32
C VAL A 7 31.05 6.54 12.14
N ARG A 8 31.37 5.24 12.25
CA ARG A 8 31.05 4.28 11.18
C ARG A 8 29.55 4.14 10.93
N LEU A 9 28.72 4.10 11.98
CA LEU A 9 27.26 4.06 11.83
C LEU A 9 26.72 5.34 11.16
N ALA A 10 27.20 6.52 11.56
CA ALA A 10 26.81 7.79 10.95
C ALA A 10 27.25 7.89 9.48
N GLN A 11 28.44 7.38 9.16
CA GLN A 11 28.93 7.27 7.78
C GLN A 11 28.10 6.27 6.97
N GLY A 12 27.78 5.10 7.53
CA GLY A 12 26.91 4.09 6.92
C GLY A 12 25.54 4.66 6.57
N ALA A 13 24.88 5.33 7.52
CA ALA A 13 23.60 5.99 7.30
C ALA A 13 23.69 7.13 6.25
N THR A 14 24.85 7.79 6.12
CA THR A 14 25.08 8.80 5.09
C THR A 14 25.22 8.17 3.70
N LEU A 15 25.97 7.08 3.59
CA LEU A 15 26.11 6.32 2.35
C LEU A 15 24.77 5.72 1.89
N GLU A 16 23.97 5.23 2.84
CA GLU A 16 22.62 4.74 2.54
C GLU A 16 21.75 5.83 1.90
N ARG A 17 21.71 7.03 2.51
CA ARG A 17 20.96 8.17 1.96
C ARG A 17 21.46 8.61 0.58
N GLN A 18 22.72 8.36 0.27
CA GLN A 18 23.32 8.60 -1.04
C GLN A 18 23.07 7.46 -2.06
N GLY A 19 22.42 6.37 -1.65
CA GLY A 19 22.20 5.19 -2.49
C GLY A 19 23.44 4.30 -2.66
N ARG A 20 24.53 4.57 -1.92
CA ARG A 20 25.78 3.81 -1.92
C ARG A 20 25.67 2.60 -0.99
N ILE A 21 24.73 1.72 -1.32
CA ILE A 21 24.32 0.58 -0.48
C ILE A 21 25.46 -0.41 -0.23
N PRO A 22 26.27 -0.82 -1.23
CA PRO A 22 27.37 -1.75 -0.98
C PRO A 22 28.40 -1.21 0.02
N GLU A 23 28.75 0.07 -0.06
CA GLU A 23 29.69 0.68 0.89
C GLU A 23 29.10 0.85 2.28
N ALA A 24 27.80 1.16 2.38
CA ALA A 24 27.10 1.18 3.66
C ALA A 24 27.17 -0.21 4.32
N VAL A 25 26.83 -1.29 3.61
CA VAL A 25 26.86 -2.67 4.12
C VAL A 25 28.21 -3.02 4.74
N VAL A 26 29.33 -2.64 4.12
CA VAL A 26 30.68 -2.88 4.68
C VAL A 26 30.84 -2.23 6.06
N LEU A 27 30.35 -1.01 6.24
CA LEU A 27 30.43 -0.32 7.53
C LEU A 27 29.56 -1.01 8.58
N TYR A 28 28.31 -1.36 8.25
CA TYR A 28 27.42 -2.08 9.18
C TYR A 28 28.01 -3.44 9.57
N GLN A 29 28.52 -4.22 8.61
CA GLN A 29 29.22 -5.49 8.85
C GLN A 29 30.40 -5.33 9.80
N SER A 30 31.21 -4.28 9.60
CA SER A 30 32.35 -4.01 10.49
C SER A 30 31.91 -3.68 11.93
N VAL A 31 30.72 -3.10 12.12
CA VAL A 31 30.19 -2.78 13.45
C VAL A 31 29.69 -4.03 14.15
N VAL A 32 28.90 -4.86 13.46
CA VAL A 32 28.37 -6.11 14.07
C VAL A 32 29.46 -7.16 14.28
N ALA A 33 30.55 -7.13 13.52
CA ALA A 33 31.72 -7.97 13.77
C ALA A 33 32.45 -7.61 15.07
N GLU A 34 32.44 -6.34 15.48
CA GLU A 34 33.01 -5.88 16.75
C GLU A 34 32.02 -6.03 17.92
N ARG A 35 30.74 -5.75 17.66
CA ARG A 35 29.66 -5.68 18.66
C ARG A 35 28.44 -6.45 18.14
N PRO A 36 28.48 -7.80 18.20
CA PRO A 36 27.42 -8.64 17.66
C PRO A 36 26.11 -8.50 18.43
N GLU A 37 26.10 -7.93 19.63
CA GLU A 37 24.90 -7.77 20.46
C GLU A 37 24.02 -6.57 20.07
N LEU A 38 24.40 -5.81 19.04
CA LEU A 38 23.62 -4.66 18.58
C LEU A 38 22.51 -5.11 17.60
N GLY A 39 21.39 -5.58 18.13
CA GLY A 39 20.25 -6.08 17.34
C GLY A 39 19.76 -5.10 16.26
N ASP A 40 19.68 -3.80 16.55
CA ASP A 40 19.23 -2.81 15.57
C ASP A 40 20.19 -2.66 14.37
N VAL A 41 21.49 -2.85 14.60
CA VAL A 41 22.49 -2.77 13.52
C VAL A 41 22.38 -4.00 12.61
N TRP A 42 22.07 -5.17 13.18
CA TRP A 42 21.72 -6.37 12.40
C TRP A 42 20.44 -6.18 11.59
N TYR A 43 19.42 -5.53 12.16
CA TYR A 43 18.18 -5.19 11.46
C TYR A 43 18.45 -4.28 10.25
N ASP A 44 19.20 -3.20 10.44
CA ASP A 44 19.61 -2.30 9.37
C ASP A 44 20.42 -3.03 8.29
N LEU A 45 21.36 -3.89 8.71
CA LEU A 45 22.14 -4.71 7.79
C LEU A 45 21.24 -5.63 6.95
N GLY A 46 20.27 -6.31 7.56
CA GLY A 46 19.30 -7.15 6.85
C GLY A 46 18.51 -6.38 5.80
N ARG A 47 18.03 -5.19 6.14
CA ARG A 47 17.30 -4.30 5.21
C ARG A 47 18.17 -3.88 4.02
N LEU A 48 19.43 -3.53 4.26
CA LEU A 48 20.38 -3.18 3.19
C LEU A 48 20.72 -4.38 2.30
N LEU A 49 20.91 -5.57 2.88
CA LEU A 49 21.19 -6.80 2.15
C LEU A 49 20.01 -7.21 1.25
N ARG A 50 18.77 -7.07 1.73
CA ARG A 50 17.57 -7.27 0.92
C ARG A 50 17.56 -6.34 -0.29
N ARG A 51 17.88 -5.05 -0.10
CA ARG A 51 17.98 -4.06 -1.19
C ARG A 51 19.04 -4.42 -2.23
N MET A 52 20.06 -5.19 -1.84
CA MET A 52 21.09 -5.74 -2.74
C MET A 52 20.71 -7.10 -3.35
N ARG A 53 19.48 -7.61 -3.15
CA ARG A 53 19.04 -8.96 -3.55
C ARG A 53 19.84 -10.10 -2.92
N ARG A 54 20.52 -9.85 -1.80
CA ARG A 54 21.23 -10.88 -1.01
C ARG A 54 20.28 -11.45 0.04
N LEU A 55 19.30 -12.22 -0.42
CA LEU A 55 18.13 -12.60 0.37
C LEU A 55 18.48 -13.51 1.56
N ASP A 56 19.33 -14.52 1.35
CA ASP A 56 19.75 -15.43 2.42
C ASP A 56 20.55 -14.70 3.50
N ASP A 57 21.45 -13.80 3.08
CA ASP A 57 22.21 -12.96 4.01
C ASP A 57 21.30 -11.99 4.79
N ALA A 58 20.25 -11.46 4.14
CA ALA A 58 19.27 -10.61 4.77
C ALA A 58 18.47 -11.36 5.85
N LEU A 59 18.00 -12.56 5.54
CA LEU A 59 17.30 -13.42 6.51
C LEU A 59 18.22 -13.79 7.69
N ALA A 60 19.48 -14.15 7.42
CA ALA A 60 20.46 -14.44 8.47
C ALA A 60 20.75 -13.22 9.36
N ALA A 61 20.84 -12.01 8.79
CA ALA A 61 20.99 -10.78 9.54
C ALA A 61 19.75 -10.48 10.40
N TYR A 62 18.54 -10.73 9.89
CA TYR A 62 17.31 -10.61 10.67
C TYR A 62 17.22 -11.62 11.81
N ASP A 63 17.66 -12.87 11.59
CA ASP A 63 17.73 -13.87 12.65
C ASP A 63 18.68 -13.42 13.78
N GLN A 64 19.82 -12.80 13.42
CA GLN A 64 20.70 -12.17 14.42
C GLN A 64 20.03 -10.98 15.11
N ALA A 65 19.30 -10.12 14.38
CA ALA A 65 18.61 -8.98 14.97
C ALA A 65 17.61 -9.42 16.06
N LEU A 66 16.83 -10.48 15.79
CA LEU A 66 15.91 -11.06 16.76
C LEU A 66 16.65 -11.69 17.95
N ALA A 67 17.70 -12.47 17.69
CA ALA A 67 18.48 -13.12 18.74
C ALA A 67 19.13 -12.13 19.72
N GLN A 68 19.45 -10.91 19.26
CA GLN A 68 20.11 -9.86 20.03
C GLN A 68 19.14 -8.82 20.59
N GLY A 69 17.82 -9.03 20.47
CA GLY A 69 16.81 -8.17 21.06
C GLY A 69 16.71 -6.79 20.40
N ALA A 70 16.64 -6.74 19.06
CA ALA A 70 16.29 -5.52 18.34
C ALA A 70 14.98 -4.90 18.86
N ARG A 71 14.87 -3.57 18.79
CA ARG A 71 13.77 -2.82 19.43
C ARG A 71 12.38 -3.15 18.88
N ASP A 72 12.28 -3.43 17.58
CA ASP A 72 11.02 -3.59 16.86
C ASP A 72 10.95 -4.97 16.17
N PRO A 73 10.82 -6.08 16.93
CA PRO A 73 10.81 -7.43 16.37
C PRO A 73 9.65 -7.67 15.39
N GLN A 74 8.49 -7.03 15.59
CA GLN A 74 7.36 -7.08 14.66
C GLN A 74 7.70 -6.58 13.25
N GLU A 75 8.54 -5.55 13.15
CA GLU A 75 9.02 -5.00 11.88
C GLU A 75 10.01 -5.96 11.20
N ILE A 76 10.82 -6.68 11.99
CA ILE A 76 11.71 -7.72 11.47
C ILE A 76 10.90 -8.87 10.86
N HIS A 77 9.89 -9.37 11.58
CA HIS A 77 9.00 -10.42 11.08
C HIS A 77 8.27 -9.98 9.80
N LEU A 78 7.76 -8.74 9.75
CA LEU A 78 7.20 -8.17 8.53
C LEU A 78 8.20 -8.22 7.36
N ASN A 79 9.42 -7.73 7.56
CA ASN A 79 10.42 -7.70 6.49
C ASN A 79 10.84 -9.10 6.02
N ARG A 80 10.93 -10.08 6.94
CA ARG A 80 11.13 -11.50 6.59
C ARG A 80 9.96 -12.05 5.79
N ALA A 81 8.72 -11.73 6.16
CA ALA A 81 7.53 -12.13 5.42
C ALA A 81 7.54 -11.64 3.98
N VAL A 82 7.92 -10.38 3.77
CA VAL A 82 7.99 -9.79 2.42
C VAL A 82 9.05 -10.51 1.56
N ILE A 83 10.24 -10.82 2.10
CA ILE A 83 11.24 -11.64 1.38
C ILE A 83 10.66 -13.01 1.03
N LEU A 84 10.00 -13.66 1.98
CA LEU A 84 9.46 -15.01 1.79
C LEU A 84 8.37 -15.02 0.72
N ALA A 85 7.44 -14.07 0.74
CA ALA A 85 6.34 -13.98 -0.21
C ALA A 85 6.83 -13.56 -1.61
N GLU A 86 7.47 -12.40 -1.71
CA GLU A 86 7.76 -11.74 -2.99
C GLU A 86 9.00 -12.30 -3.68
N ASP A 87 10.03 -12.67 -2.90
CA ASP A 87 11.35 -12.95 -3.45
C ASP A 87 11.65 -14.45 -3.53
N LEU A 88 11.10 -15.23 -2.60
CA LEU A 88 11.34 -16.67 -2.49
C LEU A 88 10.11 -17.52 -2.82
N ASN A 89 8.94 -16.91 -3.06
CA ASN A 89 7.69 -17.59 -3.38
C ASN A 89 7.31 -18.68 -2.33
N ARG A 90 7.39 -18.31 -1.04
CA ARG A 90 7.08 -19.15 0.13
C ARG A 90 5.94 -18.51 0.95
N PRO A 91 4.71 -18.46 0.42
CA PRO A 91 3.60 -17.74 1.04
C PRO A 91 3.21 -18.27 2.43
N ASP A 92 3.23 -19.60 2.65
CA ASP A 92 2.89 -20.16 3.96
C ASP A 92 3.87 -19.73 5.07
N ALA A 93 5.16 -19.62 4.72
CA ALA A 93 6.17 -19.13 5.64
C ALA A 93 5.99 -17.62 5.89
N ALA A 94 5.67 -16.85 4.86
CA ALA A 94 5.35 -15.43 5.01
C ALA A 94 4.13 -15.20 5.91
N GLU A 95 3.09 -16.02 5.77
CA GLU A 95 1.91 -15.96 6.62
C GLU A 95 2.25 -16.20 8.10
N ALA A 96 3.11 -17.18 8.39
CA ALA A 96 3.58 -17.45 9.75
C ALA A 96 4.36 -16.28 10.35
N GLU A 97 5.22 -15.63 9.55
CA GLU A 97 5.94 -14.43 9.96
C GLU A 97 5.00 -13.27 10.29
N LEU A 98 4.01 -13.01 9.43
CA LEU A 98 3.01 -11.95 9.67
C LEU A 98 2.18 -12.21 10.92
N LYS A 99 1.79 -13.47 11.16
CA LYS A 99 1.09 -13.86 12.40
C LYS A 99 1.97 -13.62 13.63
N THR A 100 3.26 -13.97 13.55
CA THR A 100 4.21 -13.70 14.65
C THR A 100 4.36 -12.20 14.90
N ALA A 101 4.42 -11.37 13.86
CA ALA A 101 4.43 -9.91 14.00
C ALA A 101 3.18 -9.39 14.73
N LEU A 102 2.01 -9.97 14.44
CA LEU A 102 0.73 -9.60 15.04
C LEU A 102 0.56 -10.14 16.47
N GLU A 103 1.17 -11.27 16.82
CA GLU A 103 1.26 -11.75 18.21
C GLU A 103 2.08 -10.78 19.08
N LEU A 104 3.18 -10.24 18.53
CA LEU A 104 4.01 -9.25 19.20
C LEU A 104 3.36 -7.87 19.29
N ALA A 105 2.65 -7.46 18.23
CA ALA A 105 2.01 -6.16 18.12
C ALA A 105 0.65 -6.27 17.40
N PRO A 106 -0.46 -6.55 18.13
CA PRO A 106 -1.78 -6.80 17.53
C PRO A 106 -2.35 -5.63 16.72
N ALA A 107 -1.94 -4.39 17.03
CA ALA A 107 -2.36 -3.17 16.34
C ALA A 107 -1.38 -2.73 15.23
N TYR A 108 -0.50 -3.62 14.77
CA TYR A 108 0.51 -3.30 13.76
C TYR A 108 -0.09 -3.42 12.34
N ALA A 109 -0.71 -2.31 11.90
CA ALA A 109 -1.41 -2.22 10.62
C ALA A 109 -0.61 -2.71 9.39
N PRO A 110 0.72 -2.47 9.26
CA PRO A 110 1.48 -2.99 8.13
C PRO A 110 1.45 -4.52 8.00
N ALA A 111 1.46 -5.26 9.12
CA ALA A 111 1.36 -6.72 9.08
C ALA A 111 -0.05 -7.20 8.67
N TRP A 112 -1.11 -6.55 9.18
CA TRP A 112 -2.48 -6.82 8.72
C TRP A 112 -2.66 -6.55 7.23
N LEU A 113 -2.11 -5.44 6.71
CA LEU A 113 -2.19 -5.09 5.30
C LEU A 113 -1.50 -6.15 4.41
N ASN A 114 -0.30 -6.59 4.80
CA ASN A 114 0.43 -7.63 4.08
C ASN A 114 -0.26 -9.00 4.17
N LEU A 115 -0.89 -9.32 5.30
CA LEU A 115 -1.67 -10.55 5.45
C LEU A 115 -2.90 -10.54 4.54
N GLY A 116 -3.58 -9.38 4.44
CA GLY A 116 -4.68 -9.18 3.50
C GLY A 116 -4.27 -9.41 2.05
N ASN A 117 -3.15 -8.81 1.63
CA ASN A 117 -2.61 -9.00 0.27
C ASN A 117 -2.26 -10.47 0.00
N LEU A 118 -1.59 -11.13 0.96
CA LEU A 118 -1.22 -12.54 0.83
C LEU A 118 -2.44 -13.47 0.73
N HIS A 119 -3.53 -13.14 1.44
CA HIS A 119 -4.80 -13.87 1.33
C HIS A 119 -5.51 -13.59 0.00
N GLU A 120 -5.48 -12.36 -0.51
CA GLU A 120 -6.03 -11.98 -1.82
C GLU A 120 -5.32 -12.75 -2.95
N ASP A 121 -3.99 -12.80 -2.93
CA ASP A 121 -3.18 -13.55 -3.90
C ASP A 121 -3.47 -15.06 -3.87
N ALA A 122 -3.82 -15.59 -2.69
CA ALA A 122 -4.22 -16.97 -2.50
C ALA A 122 -5.72 -17.24 -2.80
N GLY A 123 -6.49 -16.22 -3.19
CA GLY A 123 -7.93 -16.33 -3.43
C GLY A 123 -8.79 -16.49 -2.16
N ARG A 124 -8.19 -16.34 -0.97
CA ARG A 124 -8.83 -16.42 0.35
C ARG A 124 -9.53 -15.11 0.69
N ARG A 125 -10.65 -14.85 0.02
CA ARG A 125 -11.33 -13.53 0.02
C ARG A 125 -11.87 -13.11 1.38
N ASP A 126 -12.38 -14.04 2.19
CA ASP A 126 -12.96 -13.70 3.49
C ASP A 126 -11.87 -13.38 4.52
N GLU A 127 -10.74 -14.09 4.48
CA GLU A 127 -9.56 -13.79 5.31
C GLU A 127 -8.91 -12.46 4.90
N ALA A 128 -8.82 -12.19 3.59
CA ALA A 128 -8.34 -10.90 3.09
C ALA A 128 -9.22 -9.74 3.59
N ARG A 129 -10.55 -9.91 3.53
CA ARG A 129 -11.52 -8.94 4.05
C ARG A 129 -11.28 -8.66 5.54
N GLN A 130 -11.19 -9.70 6.36
CA GLN A 130 -10.97 -9.55 7.81
C GLN A 130 -9.65 -8.83 8.11
N ALA A 131 -8.59 -9.11 7.34
CA ALA A 131 -7.31 -8.45 7.51
C ALA A 131 -7.39 -6.95 7.17
N TYR A 132 -8.05 -6.58 6.07
CA TYR A 132 -8.26 -5.17 5.72
C TYR A 132 -9.19 -4.45 6.70
N GLU A 133 -10.25 -5.10 7.19
CA GLU A 133 -11.09 -4.57 8.26
C GLU A 133 -10.29 -4.34 9.55
N SER A 134 -9.32 -5.21 9.86
CA SER A 134 -8.41 -5.03 10.99
C SER A 134 -7.51 -3.80 10.82
N VAL A 135 -6.99 -3.54 9.61
CA VAL A 135 -6.28 -2.28 9.31
C VAL A 135 -7.19 -1.08 9.55
N LEU A 136 -8.44 -1.16 9.09
CA LEU A 136 -9.42 -0.08 9.20
C LEU A 136 -9.96 0.15 10.61
N ALA A 137 -9.85 -0.83 11.50
CA ALA A 137 -10.12 -0.65 12.92
C ALA A 137 -9.03 0.18 13.61
N ILE A 138 -7.78 0.11 13.11
CA ILE A 138 -6.63 0.87 13.61
C ILE A 138 -6.60 2.27 13.00
N ASP A 139 -6.75 2.36 11.68
CA ASP A 139 -6.84 3.60 10.91
C ASP A 139 -8.06 3.56 9.97
N PRO A 140 -9.20 4.15 10.39
CA PRO A 140 -10.43 4.16 9.59
C PRO A 140 -10.31 4.81 8.22
N GLY A 141 -9.31 5.67 8.02
CA GLY A 141 -9.03 6.42 6.80
C GLY A 141 -7.94 5.82 5.92
N HIS A 142 -7.41 4.63 6.27
CA HIS A 142 -6.31 4.02 5.52
C HIS A 142 -6.72 3.75 4.06
N GLY A 143 -6.16 4.53 3.14
CA GLY A 143 -6.61 4.56 1.74
C GLY A 143 -6.47 3.23 1.01
N THR A 144 -5.28 2.62 1.12
CA THR A 144 -5.04 1.29 0.51
C THR A 144 -6.00 0.21 1.03
N ALA A 145 -6.25 0.13 2.34
CA ALA A 145 -7.15 -0.88 2.91
C ALA A 145 -8.61 -0.65 2.47
N LEU A 146 -9.08 0.60 2.38
CA LEU A 146 -10.40 0.93 1.82
C LEU A 146 -10.51 0.50 0.35
N ALA A 147 -9.50 0.81 -0.46
CA ALA A 147 -9.48 0.46 -1.89
C ALA A 147 -9.49 -1.07 -2.10
N ARG A 148 -8.71 -1.81 -1.30
CA ARG A 148 -8.69 -3.28 -1.32
C ARG A 148 -10.02 -3.87 -0.87
N LEU A 149 -10.59 -3.38 0.23
CA LEU A 149 -11.89 -3.82 0.74
C LEU A 149 -13.01 -3.64 -0.30
N ALA A 150 -13.00 -2.53 -1.04
CA ALA A 150 -13.94 -2.26 -2.12
C ALA A 150 -13.82 -3.24 -3.30
N GLY A 151 -12.64 -3.85 -3.52
CA GLY A 151 -12.48 -4.96 -4.46
C GLY A 151 -13.01 -6.30 -3.96
N LEU A 152 -13.21 -6.44 -2.65
CA LEU A 152 -13.68 -7.66 -1.99
C LEU A 152 -15.18 -7.67 -1.69
N GLN A 153 -15.82 -6.50 -1.72
CA GLN A 153 -17.24 -6.30 -1.44
C GLN A 153 -17.96 -5.72 -2.65
N THR A 154 -19.26 -5.94 -2.72
CA THR A 154 -20.13 -5.35 -3.73
C THR A 154 -21.14 -4.45 -3.03
N ALA A 155 -21.18 -3.17 -3.37
CA ALA A 155 -22.27 -2.29 -2.95
C ALA A 155 -23.44 -2.45 -3.93
N THR A 156 -24.64 -2.69 -3.41
CA THR A 156 -25.86 -2.75 -4.24
C THR A 156 -26.58 -1.41 -4.34
N THR A 157 -26.15 -0.41 -3.56
CA THR A 157 -26.77 0.91 -3.50
C THR A 157 -25.71 2.00 -3.32
N PRO A 158 -25.89 3.21 -3.88
CA PRO A 158 -24.93 4.31 -3.74
C PRO A 158 -24.72 4.80 -2.29
N ASP A 159 -25.66 4.51 -1.40
CA ASP A 159 -25.63 4.89 0.02
C ASP A 159 -24.83 3.91 0.91
N ASP A 160 -24.10 2.95 0.32
CA ASP A 160 -23.26 2.01 1.07
C ASP A 160 -22.22 2.75 1.95
N PRO A 161 -22.08 2.42 3.24
CA PRO A 161 -21.12 3.08 4.13
C PRO A 161 -19.68 3.08 3.60
N LEU A 162 -19.27 2.04 2.86
CA LEU A 162 -17.93 1.96 2.27
C LEU A 162 -17.72 3.03 1.19
N ILE A 163 -18.74 3.36 0.41
CA ILE A 163 -18.71 4.45 -0.59
C ILE A 163 -18.46 5.78 0.11
N GLY A 164 -19.17 6.05 1.21
CA GLY A 164 -18.98 7.26 2.02
C GLY A 164 -17.53 7.39 2.53
N ARG A 165 -16.98 6.29 3.06
CA ARG A 165 -15.60 6.24 3.56
C ARG A 165 -14.57 6.45 2.46
N LEU A 166 -14.76 5.84 1.28
CA LEU A 166 -13.91 6.05 0.11
C LEU A 166 -13.93 7.50 -0.37
N ARG A 167 -15.11 8.15 -0.41
CA ARG A 167 -15.22 9.59 -0.74
C ARG A 167 -14.44 10.45 0.24
N SER A 168 -14.57 10.21 1.54
CA SER A 168 -13.84 10.95 2.57
C SER A 168 -12.33 10.74 2.46
N ALA A 169 -11.87 9.51 2.28
CA ALA A 169 -10.45 9.20 2.09
C ALA A 169 -9.90 9.89 0.84
N LEU A 170 -10.58 9.76 -0.30
CA LEU A 170 -10.18 10.37 -1.57
C LEU A 170 -10.04 11.90 -1.47
N ALA A 171 -10.94 12.56 -0.73
CA ALA A 171 -10.90 14.00 -0.53
C ALA A 171 -9.74 14.46 0.36
N ALA A 172 -9.27 13.61 1.28
CA ALA A 172 -8.17 13.89 2.19
C ALA A 172 -6.79 13.54 1.61
N THR A 173 -6.73 12.62 0.64
CA THR A 173 -5.48 12.17 0.02
C THR A 173 -4.95 13.19 -1.01
N PRO A 174 -3.70 13.67 -0.88
CA PRO A 174 -3.06 14.53 -1.89
C PRO A 174 -2.97 13.87 -3.26
N GLU A 175 -2.86 14.66 -4.33
CA GLU A 175 -2.71 14.14 -5.69
C GLU A 175 -1.50 13.19 -5.80
N GLY A 176 -1.73 12.00 -6.34
CA GLY A 176 -0.71 10.95 -6.42
C GLY A 176 -1.32 9.58 -6.71
N LEU A 177 -0.48 8.54 -6.62
CA LEU A 177 -0.88 7.16 -6.90
C LEU A 177 -2.00 6.68 -5.95
N GLU A 178 -1.88 6.95 -4.65
CA GLU A 178 -2.91 6.54 -3.68
C GLU A 178 -4.26 7.22 -3.96
N GLN A 179 -4.26 8.50 -4.33
CA GLN A 179 -5.49 9.20 -4.71
C GLN A 179 -6.11 8.60 -5.98
N ALA A 180 -5.28 8.21 -6.96
CA ALA A 180 -5.75 7.54 -8.17
C ALA A 180 -6.35 6.16 -7.86
N ASP A 181 -5.71 5.37 -7.00
CA ASP A 181 -6.19 4.05 -6.57
C ASP A 181 -7.53 4.15 -5.83
N LEU A 182 -7.67 5.14 -4.94
CA LEU A 182 -8.93 5.44 -4.25
C LEU A 182 -10.03 5.87 -5.23
N GLY A 183 -9.69 6.72 -6.21
CA GLY A 183 -10.63 7.15 -7.25
C GLY A 183 -11.12 5.99 -8.11
N PHE A 184 -10.21 5.09 -8.48
CA PHE A 184 -10.54 3.87 -9.23
C PHE A 184 -11.40 2.92 -8.41
N ALA A 185 -11.06 2.67 -7.14
CA ALA A 185 -11.85 1.83 -6.25
C ALA A 185 -13.26 2.40 -6.06
N LEU A 186 -13.37 3.70 -5.80
CA LEU A 186 -14.66 4.41 -5.66
C LEU A 186 -15.48 4.33 -6.95
N GLY A 187 -14.83 4.54 -8.11
CA GLY A 187 -15.48 4.43 -9.41
C GLY A 187 -16.11 3.06 -9.65
N ARG A 188 -15.35 1.99 -9.43
CA ARG A 188 -15.85 0.61 -9.61
C ARG A 188 -17.02 0.28 -8.70
N ILE A 189 -16.95 0.66 -7.42
CA ILE A 189 -18.03 0.33 -6.48
C ILE A 189 -19.31 1.14 -6.76
N LEU A 190 -19.18 2.39 -7.24
CA LEU A 190 -20.32 3.21 -7.69
C LEU A 190 -20.96 2.68 -8.98
N ASP A 191 -20.16 2.18 -9.91
CA ASP A 191 -20.63 1.57 -11.15
C ASP A 191 -21.52 0.35 -10.86
N VAL A 192 -21.07 -0.53 -9.96
CA VAL A 192 -21.86 -1.69 -9.50
C VAL A 192 -23.11 -1.25 -8.74
N ALA A 193 -23.04 -0.15 -8.00
CA ALA A 193 -24.18 0.43 -7.28
C ALA A 193 -25.16 1.21 -8.20
N GLY A 194 -24.84 1.36 -9.49
CA GLY A 194 -25.70 2.03 -10.49
C GLY A 194 -25.58 3.56 -10.54
N ASP A 195 -24.61 4.16 -9.85
CA ASP A 195 -24.33 5.61 -9.90
C ASP A 195 -23.20 5.91 -10.89
N TYR A 196 -23.52 5.79 -12.19
CA TYR A 196 -22.55 5.88 -13.28
C TYR A 196 -21.91 7.26 -13.42
N ASP A 197 -22.65 8.32 -13.13
CA ASP A 197 -22.14 9.70 -13.20
C ASP A 197 -21.07 9.91 -12.14
N ALA A 198 -21.35 9.54 -10.88
CA ALA A 198 -20.36 9.64 -9.82
C ALA A 198 -19.19 8.66 -10.02
N ALA A 199 -19.44 7.49 -10.63
CA ALA A 199 -18.38 6.56 -10.98
C ALA A 199 -17.38 7.18 -11.96
N PHE A 200 -17.88 7.83 -13.02
CA PHE A 200 -17.06 8.52 -14.02
C PHE A 200 -16.26 9.68 -13.40
N ASP A 201 -16.88 10.46 -12.52
CA ASP A 201 -16.22 11.57 -11.84
C ASP A 201 -15.11 11.09 -10.89
N ALA A 202 -15.35 10.00 -10.16
CA ALA A 202 -14.36 9.39 -9.27
C ALA A 202 -13.11 8.92 -10.03
N MET A 203 -13.28 8.36 -11.23
CA MET A 203 -12.16 7.91 -12.07
C MET A 203 -11.49 9.04 -12.86
N SER A 204 -12.16 10.19 -12.98
CA SER A 204 -11.64 11.34 -13.72
C SER A 204 -10.56 12.09 -12.94
N PRO A 205 -9.52 12.63 -13.62
CA PRO A 205 -8.54 13.48 -12.96
C PRO A 205 -9.20 14.73 -12.36
N PRO A 206 -8.63 15.34 -11.30
CA PRO A 206 -9.23 16.45 -10.55
C PRO A 206 -9.66 17.64 -11.43
N THR A 207 -8.94 17.88 -12.54
CA THR A 207 -9.22 18.95 -13.51
C THR A 207 -10.53 18.80 -14.29
N ARG A 208 -11.14 17.61 -14.31
CA ARG A 208 -12.48 17.36 -14.90
C ARG A 208 -13.61 17.32 -13.88
N ARG A 209 -13.34 17.01 -12.61
CA ARG A 209 -14.34 16.89 -11.52
C ARG A 209 -15.10 18.19 -11.24
N ALA A 210 -14.58 19.34 -11.67
CA ALA A 210 -15.19 20.66 -11.49
C ALA A 210 -16.01 21.16 -12.70
N ARG A 211 -16.19 20.34 -13.75
CA ARG A 211 -16.97 20.72 -14.93
C ARG A 211 -18.16 19.78 -15.08
N PRO A 212 -19.41 20.27 -14.94
CA PRO A 212 -20.58 19.42 -15.18
C PRO A 212 -20.52 18.84 -16.59
N TRP A 213 -20.83 17.55 -16.71
CA TRP A 213 -20.89 16.85 -17.97
C TRP A 213 -21.95 17.50 -18.87
N LEU A 214 -21.50 18.22 -19.89
CA LEU A 214 -22.35 18.72 -20.96
C LEU A 214 -22.33 17.65 -22.06
N GLY A 215 -23.27 16.70 -21.99
CA GLY A 215 -23.44 15.66 -23.00
C GLY A 215 -23.52 16.22 -24.44
N PRO A 216 -23.43 15.35 -25.47
CA PRO A 216 -23.53 15.80 -26.85
C PRO A 216 -24.88 16.49 -27.06
N ARG A 217 -24.85 17.80 -27.32
CA ARG A 217 -26.05 18.58 -27.65
C ARG A 217 -26.76 17.85 -28.78
N ALA A 218 -27.98 17.38 -28.51
CA ALA A 218 -28.91 17.02 -29.57
C ALA A 218 -29.14 18.29 -30.41
N SER A 219 -28.41 18.41 -31.52
CA SER A 219 -28.72 19.36 -32.57
C SER A 219 -30.03 18.91 -33.22
N SER A 220 -31.16 19.25 -32.60
CA SER A 220 -32.46 19.23 -33.25
C SER A 220 -32.51 20.37 -34.26
N MET A 221 -31.89 20.17 -35.43
CA MET A 221 -32.18 20.97 -36.62
C MET A 221 -33.46 20.40 -37.25
N ILE A 222 -34.61 20.91 -36.82
CA ILE A 222 -35.81 20.88 -37.66
C ILE A 222 -35.71 22.12 -38.56
N PRO A 223 -35.51 21.99 -39.89
CA PRO A 223 -35.52 23.15 -40.76
C PRO A 223 -36.96 23.71 -40.86
N PRO A 224 -37.15 25.03 -41.04
CA PRO A 224 -38.48 25.61 -41.18
C PRO A 224 -39.12 25.15 -42.50
N ARG A 225 -40.42 24.85 -42.47
CA ARG A 225 -41.20 24.51 -43.67
C ARG A 225 -41.21 25.70 -44.66
N PRO A 226 -41.08 25.47 -45.98
CA PRO A 226 -41.24 26.54 -46.95
C PRO A 226 -42.70 27.01 -47.03
N ARG A 227 -42.90 28.33 -47.17
CA ARG A 227 -44.22 28.94 -47.41
C ARG A 227 -44.73 28.55 -48.81
N PRO A 228 -46.06 28.38 -49.00
CA PRO A 228 -46.60 28.10 -50.33
C PRO A 228 -46.52 29.36 -51.21
N LEU A 229 -46.10 29.16 -52.46
CA LEU A 229 -46.18 30.15 -53.52
C LEU A 229 -47.66 30.29 -53.94
N SER A 230 -48.23 31.48 -53.77
CA SER A 230 -49.48 31.84 -54.45
C SER A 230 -49.15 32.22 -55.90
N ILE A 231 -49.81 31.53 -56.82
CA ILE A 231 -49.82 31.81 -58.26
C ILE A 231 -50.80 32.99 -58.52
N VAL A 232 -50.48 33.74 -59.58
CA VAL A 232 -51.15 34.90 -60.20
C VAL A 232 -50.63 36.27 -59.75
#